data_AF-A0A2A4KIM4-F1
#
_entry.id   AF-A0A2A4KIM4-F1
#
_cell.length_a   1.000
_cell.length_b   1.000
_cell.length_c   1.000
_cell.angle_alpha   90.00
_cell.angle_beta   90.00
_cell.angle_gamma   90.00
#
_symmetry.space_group_name_H-M   'P 1'
#
loop_
_entity.id
_entity.type
_entity.pdbx_description
1 polymer ?
#
loop_
_entity_poly.entity_id
_entity_poly.type
_entity_poly.pdbx_seq_one_letter_code
_entity_poly.pdbx_strand_id
1 'polypeptide(L)'
;MTVDVRAASRRPIHWAVGGTLLVATALIPGAESAAAEQTSQAALRYACAFPSGPEEVAVVVSAVLPTSVRTGEEIRPDEVSVEVDLERSALARFTGLEATTLSAVARLTVRNTVGDRSADASWQDLTAPPVVLPDEGGVTLTATGDVPTVSFGTAGRATLAPATLALSLSSFTDGGTDGDGAEPTTPPGLDVVCEPAPGEEPVLATVTVRGDTDPTAPAPTPGESDTDPLPAPSPPAGGLPPDAREKIDVLTEQRREAVADEDPGSCPIEIPPEWVMTTAETYAAGYANAAKLDGAAALGPAFMKVVLNKRYINDSCASTVDVTSEVDFDYEGRRQLPPTKATFLSFGFMPTTATMTLEQVGPPAAIHTHTVTNTPTYPEETTVTAQLSLRLSDVEVNGVPLDVGPDCRTERPFEQVLRGYGQSYPRAGYLVAYGGSLTGYAHIPPFKGCGVGEDLDPVFTAAISSVGGKADNYTKMTQAPLCVATNPEGPDCPPRVPEPER
;
A
#
# COMPACT_ATOMS: atom_id res chain seq x y z
N MET A 1 32.23 79.03 6.63
CA MET A 1 31.39 77.80 6.69
C MET A 1 32.33 76.64 6.47
N THR A 2 32.67 75.96 7.57
CA THR A 2 33.88 75.15 7.67
C THR A 2 33.60 73.70 7.36
N VAL A 3 34.33 73.21 6.38
CA VAL A 3 34.35 71.86 5.82
C VAL A 3 35.68 71.24 6.23
N ASP A 4 35.60 69.96 6.62
CA ASP A 4 36.55 68.89 6.35
C ASP A 4 37.89 68.71 7.10
N VAL A 5 37.94 67.53 7.75
CA VAL A 5 38.72 66.33 7.39
C VAL A 5 40.25 66.34 7.52
N ARG A 6 40.70 65.34 8.31
CA ARG A 6 41.84 64.37 8.20
C ARG A 6 42.68 64.40 9.48
N ALA A 7 43.35 63.34 9.94
CA ALA A 7 43.34 61.89 9.74
C ALA A 7 44.43 61.31 10.68
N ALA A 8 44.46 59.97 10.79
CA ALA A 8 45.53 59.13 11.35
C ALA A 8 45.60 59.10 12.91
N SER A 9 45.81 57.98 13.62
CA SER A 9 46.48 56.73 13.26
C SER A 9 46.15 55.59 14.24
N ARG A 10 46.09 54.36 13.68
CA ARG A 10 46.56 53.04 14.17
C ARG A 10 46.44 52.64 15.66
N ARG A 11 45.56 51.62 15.87
CA ARG A 11 45.65 50.37 16.69
C ARG A 11 46.66 50.32 17.86
N PRO A 12 46.32 49.70 19.02
CA PRO A 12 45.85 48.31 19.04
C PRO A 12 44.82 48.00 20.17
N ILE A 13 44.61 46.69 20.43
CA ILE A 13 44.40 46.10 21.76
C ILE A 13 42.98 45.64 22.19
N HIS A 14 42.95 44.32 22.44
CA HIS A 14 42.25 43.50 23.44
C HIS A 14 40.72 43.33 23.43
N TRP A 15 40.36 42.09 23.08
CA TRP A 15 39.41 41.22 23.75
C TRP A 15 39.18 41.57 25.24
N ALA A 16 37.92 41.81 25.58
CA ALA A 16 37.34 41.69 26.93
C ALA A 16 35.83 41.43 26.72
N VAL A 17 35.37 40.19 26.85
CA VAL A 17 34.86 39.58 28.10
C VAL A 17 33.74 40.43 28.72
N GLY A 18 32.51 40.18 28.25
CA GLY A 18 31.27 40.62 28.90
C GLY A 18 30.61 39.42 29.57
N GLY A 19 30.49 39.48 30.90
CA GLY A 19 30.08 38.36 31.74
C GLY A 19 28.57 38.17 31.89
N THR A 20 28.23 36.89 32.08
CA THR A 20 27.27 36.31 33.04
C THR A 20 25.83 36.82 33.08
N LEU A 21 24.92 35.95 32.60
CA LEU A 21 23.65 35.68 33.28
C LEU A 21 23.47 34.16 33.39
N LEU A 22 23.59 33.64 34.62
CA LEU A 22 23.22 32.28 34.98
C LEU A 22 21.70 32.23 35.17
N VAL A 23 20.99 31.54 34.27
CA VAL A 23 19.66 31.00 34.55
C VAL A 23 19.75 29.50 34.34
N ALA A 24 19.86 28.78 35.47
CA ALA A 24 19.61 27.36 35.51
C ALA A 24 18.12 27.13 35.19
N THR A 25 17.83 26.62 34.00
CA THR A 25 16.55 25.96 33.70
C THR A 25 16.88 24.56 33.20
N ALA A 26 16.23 23.60 33.82
CA ALA A 26 16.45 22.17 33.63
C ALA A 26 16.30 21.80 32.15
N LEU A 27 17.35 21.23 31.56
CA LEU A 27 17.20 20.40 30.38
C LEU A 27 16.43 19.16 30.83
N ILE A 28 15.13 19.17 30.58
CA ILE A 28 14.31 17.97 30.63
C ILE A 28 14.85 17.04 29.52
N PRO A 29 15.38 15.86 29.83
CA PRO A 29 15.60 14.83 28.83
C PRO A 29 14.21 14.22 28.55
N GLY A 30 13.47 14.85 27.64
CA GLY A 30 12.26 14.30 27.06
C GLY A 30 12.66 13.48 25.84
N ALA A 31 12.96 12.21 26.08
CA ALA A 31 13.25 11.25 25.03
C ALA A 31 11.97 10.94 24.24
N GLU A 32 11.84 11.48 23.03
CA GLU A 32 11.30 10.68 21.94
C GLU A 32 12.49 9.95 21.34
N SER A 33 12.60 8.65 21.60
CA SER A 33 13.36 7.80 20.70
C SER A 33 12.58 7.67 19.40
N ALA A 34 12.55 8.74 18.61
CA ALA A 34 12.55 8.57 17.17
C ALA A 34 13.76 7.66 16.86
N ALA A 35 13.58 6.64 16.04
CA ALA A 35 14.73 6.11 15.32
C ALA A 35 15.38 7.32 14.65
N ALA A 36 16.59 7.72 15.04
CA ALA A 36 17.20 8.92 14.47
C ALA A 36 17.24 8.75 12.95
N GLU A 37 16.65 9.65 12.19
CA GLU A 37 16.67 9.58 10.73
C GLU A 37 18.00 10.11 10.20
N GLN A 38 18.41 9.62 9.04
CA GLN A 38 19.61 10.02 8.31
C GLN A 38 19.25 10.30 6.86
N THR A 39 19.55 11.51 6.40
CA THR A 39 19.63 11.80 4.97
C THR A 39 20.86 11.08 4.41
N SER A 40 20.60 10.09 3.56
CA SER A 40 21.61 9.21 2.98
C SER A 40 21.78 9.52 1.51
N GLN A 41 23.03 9.54 1.03
CA GLN A 41 23.35 9.86 -0.36
C GLN A 41 24.52 9.01 -0.84
N ALA A 42 24.40 8.43 -2.03
CA ALA A 42 25.45 7.71 -2.73
C ALA A 42 25.65 8.32 -4.12
N ALA A 43 26.82 8.92 -4.34
CA ALA A 43 27.26 9.37 -5.66
C ALA A 43 28.12 8.27 -6.29
N LEU A 44 27.63 7.70 -7.39
CA LEU A 44 28.18 6.50 -8.03
C LEU A 44 28.36 6.73 -9.52
N ARG A 45 29.33 6.04 -10.11
CA ARG A 45 29.45 5.95 -11.56
C ARG A 45 28.76 4.67 -12.03
N TYR A 46 27.94 4.79 -13.05
CA TYR A 46 27.24 3.68 -13.69
C TYR A 46 27.73 3.51 -15.13
N ALA A 47 27.96 2.27 -15.55
CA ALA A 47 28.17 1.93 -16.95
C ALA A 47 26.80 1.64 -17.59
N CYS A 48 26.33 2.54 -18.45
CA CYS A 48 25.04 2.46 -19.12
C CYS A 48 25.19 1.95 -20.57
N ALA A 49 24.39 0.96 -20.94
CA ALA A 49 24.46 0.32 -22.26
C ALA A 49 23.67 1.11 -23.32
N PHE A 50 24.26 2.20 -23.85
CA PHE A 50 23.65 2.94 -24.96
C PHE A 50 23.85 2.22 -26.31
N PRO A 51 22.97 2.46 -27.29
CA PRO A 51 23.15 1.95 -28.65
C PRO A 51 24.43 2.44 -29.35
N SER A 52 24.99 3.57 -28.92
CA SER A 52 26.28 4.12 -29.38
C SER A 52 27.50 3.38 -28.80
N GLY A 53 27.31 2.62 -27.72
CA GLY A 53 28.35 1.99 -26.93
C GLY A 53 28.09 2.17 -25.43
N PRO A 54 28.81 1.44 -24.56
CA PRO A 54 28.73 1.68 -23.12
C PRO A 54 29.30 3.06 -22.77
N GLU A 55 28.57 3.83 -21.98
CA GLU A 55 29.00 5.15 -21.48
C GLU A 55 28.96 5.18 -19.95
N GLU A 56 29.93 5.86 -19.32
CA GLU A 56 29.89 6.11 -17.88
C GLU A 56 29.00 7.31 -17.58
N VAL A 57 28.05 7.13 -16.66
CA VAL A 57 27.05 8.12 -16.27
C VAL A 57 27.18 8.35 -14.76
N ALA A 58 27.27 9.61 -14.34
CA ALA A 58 27.24 9.94 -12.93
C ALA A 58 25.79 9.84 -12.43
N VAL A 59 25.60 9.09 -11.34
CA VAL A 59 24.30 8.88 -10.72
C VAL A 59 24.40 9.20 -9.23
N VAL A 60 23.51 10.06 -8.76
CA VAL A 60 23.39 10.37 -7.33
C VAL A 60 22.06 9.81 -6.84
N VAL A 61 22.13 8.85 -5.92
CA VAL A 61 20.96 8.27 -5.26
C VAL A 61 20.88 8.87 -3.86
N SER A 62 19.75 9.50 -3.51
CA SER A 62 19.50 9.97 -2.15
C SER A 62 18.17 9.45 -1.60
N ALA A 63 18.12 9.26 -0.28
CA ALA A 63 16.91 8.93 0.46
C ALA A 63 17.09 9.30 1.94
N VAL A 64 16.01 9.65 2.62
CA VAL A 64 15.92 9.75 4.08
C VAL A 64 15.53 8.38 4.63
N LEU A 65 16.37 7.86 5.53
CA LEU A 65 16.25 6.50 6.07
C LEU A 65 16.47 6.53 7.59
N PRO A 66 15.87 5.62 8.38
CA PRO A 66 16.18 5.51 9.80
C PRO A 66 17.60 4.99 10.04
N THR A 67 18.21 5.37 11.16
CA THR A 67 19.51 4.82 11.62
C THR A 67 19.36 3.49 12.36
N SER A 68 18.17 3.21 12.90
CA SER A 68 17.88 1.95 13.58
C SER A 68 16.40 1.57 13.48
N VAL A 69 16.10 0.30 13.37
CA VAL A 69 14.73 -0.25 13.41
C VAL A 69 14.68 -1.52 14.25
N ARG A 70 13.50 -2.02 14.57
CA ARG A 70 13.30 -3.35 15.13
C ARG A 70 13.15 -4.39 14.03
N THR A 71 13.37 -5.65 14.41
CA THR A 71 13.11 -6.79 13.53
C THR A 71 11.63 -6.79 13.14
N GLY A 72 11.35 -6.89 11.84
CA GLY A 72 9.99 -6.83 11.29
C GLY A 72 9.38 -5.44 11.16
N GLU A 73 10.04 -4.38 11.65
CA GLU A 73 9.61 -2.99 11.45
C GLU A 73 9.83 -2.59 9.97
N GLU A 74 8.81 -2.00 9.37
CA GLU A 74 8.87 -1.53 7.98
C GLU A 74 9.60 -0.19 7.91
N ILE A 75 10.58 -0.11 7.02
CA ILE A 75 11.31 1.10 6.65
C ILE A 75 10.72 1.61 5.34
N ARG A 76 10.25 2.85 5.33
CA ARG A 76 9.96 3.59 4.12
C ARG A 76 11.10 4.57 3.85
N PRO A 77 11.87 4.43 2.76
CA PRO A 77 12.76 5.48 2.30
C PRO A 77 11.94 6.70 1.86
N ASP A 78 12.17 7.85 2.48
CA ASP A 78 11.54 9.14 2.13
C ASP A 78 12.48 9.99 1.28
N GLU A 79 11.97 11.06 0.65
CA GLU A 79 12.74 11.98 -0.21
C GLU A 79 13.66 11.25 -1.22
N VAL A 80 13.15 10.17 -1.85
CA VAL A 80 13.92 9.41 -2.81
C VAL A 80 14.15 10.21 -4.08
N SER A 81 15.42 10.35 -4.44
CA SER A 81 15.85 10.98 -5.69
C SER A 81 16.94 10.16 -6.34
N VAL A 82 16.83 9.99 -7.66
CA VAL A 82 17.87 9.44 -8.52
C VAL A 82 18.18 10.50 -9.57
N GLU A 83 19.30 11.19 -9.37
CA GLU A 83 19.81 12.18 -10.31
C GLU A 83 20.76 11.50 -11.29
N VAL A 84 20.53 11.69 -12.58
CA VAL A 84 21.30 11.06 -13.66
C VAL A 84 21.88 12.13 -14.57
N ASP A 85 23.20 12.20 -14.65
CA ASP A 85 23.91 13.17 -15.48
C ASP A 85 24.25 12.56 -16.85
N LEU A 86 23.51 12.96 -17.88
CA LEU A 86 23.74 12.51 -19.26
C LEU A 86 24.65 13.49 -20.00
N GLU A 87 25.83 13.04 -20.41
CA GLU A 87 26.75 13.82 -21.23
C GLU A 87 26.26 13.97 -22.69
N ARG A 88 26.88 14.89 -23.43
CA ARG A 88 26.53 15.19 -24.83
C ARG A 88 26.58 13.95 -25.74
N SER A 89 27.47 12.99 -25.48
CA SER A 89 27.57 11.73 -26.24
C SER A 89 26.29 10.89 -26.12
N ALA A 90 25.77 10.71 -24.90
CA ALA A 90 24.53 10.00 -24.62
C ALA A 90 23.31 10.70 -25.26
N LEU A 91 23.36 12.03 -25.38
CA LEU A 91 22.28 12.85 -25.96
C LEU A 91 22.29 12.91 -27.49
N ALA A 92 23.35 12.44 -28.16
CA ALA A 92 23.53 12.59 -29.61
C ALA A 92 22.40 11.97 -30.45
N ARG A 93 21.76 10.91 -29.94
CA ARG A 93 20.62 10.28 -30.61
C ARG A 93 19.39 11.20 -30.60
N PHE A 94 19.08 11.81 -29.46
CA PHE A 94 17.89 12.64 -29.30
C PHE A 94 18.02 13.94 -30.08
N THR A 95 19.22 14.53 -30.11
CA THR A 95 19.49 15.70 -30.97
C THR A 95 19.38 15.35 -32.46
N GLY A 96 19.81 14.15 -32.87
CA GLY A 96 19.60 13.65 -34.24
C GLY A 96 18.13 13.39 -34.61
N LEU A 97 17.24 13.27 -33.62
CA LEU A 97 15.78 13.16 -33.78
C LEU A 97 15.06 14.51 -33.63
N GLU A 98 15.81 15.62 -33.57
CA GLU A 98 15.27 16.97 -33.39
C GLU A 98 14.46 17.11 -32.08
N ALA A 99 14.76 16.31 -31.06
CA ALA A 99 14.13 16.40 -29.74
C ALA A 99 14.53 17.70 -29.03
N THR A 100 13.56 18.38 -28.43
CA THR A 100 13.76 19.60 -27.65
C THR A 100 13.65 19.36 -26.15
N THR A 101 12.96 18.30 -25.73
CA THR A 101 12.84 17.90 -24.32
C THR A 101 13.07 16.40 -24.13
N LEU A 102 13.54 16.04 -22.95
CA LEU A 102 13.77 14.67 -22.52
C LEU A 102 13.19 14.46 -21.12
N SER A 103 12.43 13.38 -20.95
CA SER A 103 11.94 12.92 -19.65
C SER A 103 12.43 11.49 -19.41
N ALA A 104 12.37 11.01 -18.18
CA ALA A 104 12.76 9.65 -17.86
C ALA A 104 11.84 9.02 -16.83
N VAL A 105 11.72 7.70 -16.92
CA VAL A 105 11.30 6.86 -15.80
C VAL A 105 12.49 6.00 -15.39
N ALA A 106 12.93 6.11 -14.15
CA ALA A 106 14.00 5.33 -13.57
C ALA A 106 13.46 4.18 -12.73
N ARG A 107 14.09 3.01 -12.88
CA ARG A 107 13.88 1.82 -12.06
C ARG A 107 15.20 1.42 -11.43
N LEU A 108 15.34 1.65 -10.13
CA LEU A 108 16.54 1.29 -9.38
C LEU A 108 16.30 0.02 -8.56
N THR A 109 17.19 -0.96 -8.70
CA THR A 109 17.25 -2.11 -7.78
C THR A 109 18.12 -1.72 -6.60
N VAL A 110 17.64 -1.93 -5.37
CA VAL A 110 18.41 -1.71 -4.14
C VAL A 110 18.57 -3.03 -3.42
N ARG A 111 19.80 -3.50 -3.29
CA ARG A 111 20.14 -4.72 -2.57
C ARG A 111 20.23 -4.43 -1.08
N ASN A 112 19.41 -5.14 -0.32
CA ASN A 112 19.37 -5.08 1.13
C ASN A 112 20.11 -6.30 1.69
N THR A 113 21.07 -6.10 2.58
CA THR A 113 21.84 -7.21 3.18
C THR A 113 21.87 -7.12 4.70
N VAL A 114 21.72 -8.25 5.39
CA VAL A 114 21.92 -8.40 6.85
C VAL A 114 22.66 -9.70 7.11
N GLY A 115 23.90 -9.60 7.58
CA GLY A 115 24.77 -10.78 7.72
C GLY A 115 24.94 -11.49 6.38
N ASP A 116 24.63 -12.79 6.33
CA ASP A 116 24.72 -13.61 5.11
C ASP A 116 23.43 -13.62 4.26
N ARG A 117 22.39 -12.87 4.66
CA ARG A 117 21.12 -12.79 3.93
C ARG A 117 21.07 -11.55 3.06
N SER A 118 20.49 -11.69 1.86
CA SER A 118 20.22 -10.59 0.95
C SER A 118 18.83 -10.69 0.32
N ALA A 119 18.25 -9.54 0.01
CA ALA A 119 17.02 -9.41 -0.76
C ALA A 119 17.06 -8.10 -1.57
N ASP A 120 16.51 -8.12 -2.77
CA ASP A 120 16.49 -6.95 -3.65
C ASP A 120 15.12 -6.24 -3.53
N ALA A 121 15.14 -4.93 -3.27
CA ALA A 121 14.00 -4.04 -3.36
C ALA A 121 14.00 -3.35 -4.72
N SER A 122 12.82 -3.12 -5.30
CA SER A 122 12.69 -2.48 -6.60
C SER A 122 12.03 -1.11 -6.44
N TRP A 123 12.80 -0.04 -6.63
CA TRP A 123 12.32 1.33 -6.68
C TRP A 123 11.89 1.60 -8.12
N GLN A 124 10.59 1.51 -8.38
CA GLN A 124 10.01 1.62 -9.72
C GLN A 124 9.32 2.98 -9.88
N ASP A 125 9.04 3.35 -11.13
CA ASP A 125 8.23 4.52 -11.49
C ASP A 125 8.75 5.87 -10.98
N LEU A 126 10.06 5.97 -10.69
CA LEU A 126 10.71 7.24 -10.36
C LEU A 126 10.72 8.11 -11.62
N THR A 127 9.98 9.22 -11.60
CA THR A 127 9.74 10.02 -12.81
C THR A 127 10.58 11.29 -12.77
N ALA A 128 11.32 11.53 -13.85
CA ALA A 128 11.96 12.80 -14.15
C ALA A 128 11.07 13.58 -15.13
N PRO A 129 10.57 14.78 -14.76
CA PRO A 129 9.75 15.59 -15.66
C PRO A 129 10.53 15.99 -16.92
N PRO A 130 9.86 16.40 -18.01
CA PRO A 130 10.53 16.85 -19.22
C PRO A 130 11.51 18.02 -18.95
N VAL A 131 12.78 17.83 -19.29
CA VAL A 131 13.84 18.84 -19.21
C VAL A 131 14.22 19.26 -20.62
N VAL A 132 14.43 20.56 -20.82
CA VAL A 132 14.89 21.12 -22.10
C VAL A 132 16.31 20.64 -22.40
N LEU A 133 16.50 20.07 -23.59
CA LEU A 133 17.82 19.64 -24.05
C LEU A 133 18.65 20.88 -24.45
N PRO A 134 19.87 21.05 -23.90
CA PRO A 134 20.69 22.18 -24.27
C PRO A 134 21.34 22.00 -25.64
N ASP A 135 21.58 23.11 -26.35
CA ASP A 135 22.33 23.12 -27.62
C ASP A 135 23.78 22.63 -27.44
N GLU A 136 24.35 22.83 -26.25
CA GLU A 136 25.68 22.40 -25.85
C GLU A 136 25.70 21.91 -24.40
N GLY A 137 26.43 20.81 -24.14
CA GLY A 137 26.60 20.26 -22.80
C GLY A 137 25.77 18.99 -22.55
N GLY A 138 25.68 18.60 -21.28
CA GLY A 138 24.85 17.50 -20.81
C GLY A 138 23.58 17.99 -20.13
N VAL A 139 22.73 17.06 -19.69
CA VAL A 139 21.51 17.33 -18.93
C VAL A 139 21.45 16.43 -17.70
N THR A 140 20.95 16.97 -16.59
CA THR A 140 20.65 16.20 -15.38
C THR A 140 19.17 15.87 -15.35
N LEU A 141 18.83 14.60 -15.23
CA LEU A 141 17.46 14.13 -15.04
C LEU A 141 17.28 13.73 -13.58
N THR A 142 16.40 14.42 -12.86
CA THR A 142 16.10 14.12 -11.46
C THR A 142 14.81 13.30 -11.39
N ALA A 143 14.95 11.99 -11.21
CA ALA A 143 13.83 11.07 -11.09
C ALA A 143 13.44 10.94 -9.61
N THR A 144 12.18 11.27 -9.30
CA THR A 144 11.63 11.18 -7.93
C THR A 144 10.35 10.36 -7.94
N GLY A 145 10.01 9.78 -6.81
CA GLY A 145 8.80 8.98 -6.66
C GLY A 145 8.79 8.20 -5.36
N ASP A 146 7.63 7.67 -5.01
CA ASP A 146 7.47 6.80 -3.86
C ASP A 146 8.09 5.42 -4.15
N VAL A 147 8.76 4.84 -3.15
CA VAL A 147 9.39 3.52 -3.27
C VAL A 147 8.80 2.54 -2.26
N PRO A 148 8.86 1.21 -2.52
CA PRO A 148 8.31 0.22 -1.60
C PRO A 148 9.01 0.25 -0.25
N THR A 149 8.28 -0.17 0.78
CA THR A 149 8.86 -0.40 2.11
C THR A 149 9.76 -1.63 2.12
N VAL A 150 10.74 -1.65 3.04
CA VAL A 150 11.62 -2.80 3.28
C VAL A 150 11.61 -3.13 4.77
N SER A 151 11.64 -4.41 5.12
CA SER A 151 11.75 -4.85 6.51
C SER A 151 12.83 -5.90 6.66
N PHE A 152 13.41 -5.96 7.85
CA PHE A 152 14.48 -6.90 8.16
C PHE A 152 14.01 -7.91 9.19
N GLY A 153 13.91 -9.17 8.79
CA GLY A 153 13.51 -10.29 9.66
C GLY A 153 14.62 -10.85 10.55
N THR A 154 15.78 -10.19 10.62
CA THR A 154 16.92 -10.64 11.43
C THR A 154 17.64 -9.44 12.02
N ALA A 155 17.90 -9.47 13.32
CA ALA A 155 18.67 -8.44 14.00
C ALA A 155 20.12 -8.42 13.49
N GLY A 156 20.71 -7.23 13.39
CA GLY A 156 22.05 -7.03 12.87
C GLY A 156 22.22 -5.70 12.16
N ARG A 157 23.40 -5.48 11.58
CA ARG A 157 23.66 -4.31 10.73
C ARG A 157 23.14 -4.60 9.32
N ALA A 158 22.16 -3.83 8.88
CA ALA A 158 21.63 -3.85 7.53
C ALA A 158 22.36 -2.85 6.64
N THR A 159 22.65 -3.23 5.41
CA THR A 159 23.21 -2.34 4.38
C THR A 159 22.24 -2.26 3.20
N LEU A 160 21.94 -1.05 2.75
CA LEU A 160 21.16 -0.77 1.55
C LEU A 160 22.11 -0.31 0.45
N ALA A 161 22.10 -1.00 -0.68
CA ALA A 161 23.08 -0.82 -1.74
C ALA A 161 22.43 -0.69 -3.13
N PRO A 162 22.55 0.47 -3.83
CA PRO A 162 22.10 0.61 -5.21
C PRO A 162 22.77 -0.44 -6.12
N ALA A 163 21.97 -1.12 -6.93
CA ALA A 163 22.41 -2.17 -7.84
C ALA A 163 22.06 -1.76 -9.28
N THR A 164 21.34 -2.58 -10.04
CA THR A 164 20.99 -2.26 -11.43
C THR A 164 20.03 -1.09 -11.52
N LEU A 165 20.31 -0.14 -12.42
CA LEU A 165 19.44 0.98 -12.77
C LEU A 165 18.96 0.80 -14.21
N ALA A 166 17.66 0.81 -14.45
CA ALA A 166 17.08 0.88 -15.78
C ALA A 166 16.42 2.24 -16.00
N LEU A 167 16.64 2.84 -17.16
CA LEU A 167 16.11 4.14 -17.55
C LEU A 167 15.26 3.99 -18.81
N SER A 168 14.01 4.42 -18.76
CA SER A 168 13.16 4.59 -19.93
C SER A 168 13.10 6.07 -20.28
N LEU A 169 13.86 6.48 -21.29
CA LEU A 169 13.97 7.85 -21.75
C LEU A 169 12.90 8.13 -22.80
N SER A 170 12.14 9.22 -22.64
CA SER A 170 11.13 9.66 -23.62
C SER A 170 11.46 11.05 -24.14
N SER A 171 11.45 11.21 -25.47
CA SER A 171 11.87 12.44 -26.14
C SER A 171 10.77 13.03 -27.00
N PHE A 172 10.66 14.36 -27.01
CA PHE A 172 9.59 15.08 -27.68
C PHE A 172 10.14 16.20 -28.56
N THR A 173 9.49 16.43 -29.70
CA THR A 173 9.65 17.59 -30.57
C THR A 173 8.63 18.66 -30.18
N ASP A 174 9.09 19.91 -30.08
CA ASP A 174 8.27 21.12 -29.93
C ASP A 174 7.23 21.07 -28.79
N GLY A 175 7.70 21.29 -27.56
CA GLY A 175 6.85 21.49 -26.38
C GLY A 175 7.52 22.49 -25.44
N GLY A 176 6.81 23.56 -25.08
CA GLY A 176 7.22 24.44 -23.98
C GLY A 176 7.33 23.66 -22.67
N THR A 177 7.82 24.33 -21.62
CA THR A 177 8.16 23.75 -20.30
C THR A 177 7.03 22.96 -19.58
N ASP A 178 5.80 23.01 -20.11
CA ASP A 178 4.60 22.51 -19.45
C ASP A 178 3.97 21.29 -20.19
N GLY A 179 4.62 20.76 -21.24
CA GLY A 179 4.24 19.49 -21.89
C GLY A 179 2.96 19.50 -22.73
N ASP A 180 2.15 20.57 -22.67
CA ASP A 180 0.95 20.70 -23.49
C ASP A 180 1.32 20.98 -24.97
N GLY A 181 1.05 20.00 -25.83
CA GLY A 181 1.25 20.06 -27.28
C GLY A 181 2.54 19.45 -27.80
N ALA A 182 3.37 18.82 -26.96
CA ALA A 182 4.63 18.18 -27.37
C ALA A 182 4.36 16.89 -28.17
N GLU A 183 4.85 16.81 -29.41
CA GLU A 183 4.74 15.60 -30.22
C GLU A 183 5.91 14.64 -29.90
N PRO A 184 5.67 13.35 -29.63
CA PRO A 184 6.75 12.38 -29.43
C PRO A 184 7.61 12.25 -30.69
N THR A 185 8.93 12.11 -30.53
CA THR A 185 9.82 11.78 -31.66
C THR A 185 9.50 10.39 -32.23
N THR A 186 10.04 10.07 -33.41
CA THR A 186 9.95 8.71 -33.98
C THR A 186 11.34 8.11 -34.14
N PRO A 187 11.73 7.08 -33.35
CA PRO A 187 10.97 6.43 -32.29
C PRO A 187 10.87 7.29 -31.00
N PRO A 188 9.82 7.11 -30.17
CA PRO A 188 9.48 8.04 -29.08
C PRO A 188 10.35 7.93 -27.83
N GLY A 189 11.15 6.87 -27.69
CA GLY A 189 11.95 6.65 -26.49
C GLY A 189 13.09 5.65 -26.66
N LEU A 190 13.86 5.50 -25.60
CA LEU A 190 15.02 4.63 -25.49
C LEU A 190 15.12 4.03 -24.08
N ASP A 191 15.16 2.70 -24.00
CA ASP A 191 15.46 2.00 -22.76
C ASP A 191 16.97 1.75 -22.64
N VAL A 192 17.53 2.05 -21.47
CA VAL A 192 18.95 1.90 -21.14
C VAL A 192 19.08 1.15 -19.83
N VAL A 193 19.92 0.12 -19.80
CA VAL A 193 20.27 -0.59 -18.56
C VAL A 193 21.67 -0.18 -18.14
N CYS A 194 21.82 0.11 -16.86
CA CYS A 194 23.02 0.62 -16.23
C CYS A 194 23.40 -0.25 -15.03
N GLU A 195 24.69 -0.50 -14.85
CA GLU A 195 25.25 -1.20 -13.70
C GLU A 195 26.33 -0.35 -13.02
N PRO A 196 26.52 -0.43 -11.68
CA PRO A 196 27.61 0.27 -11.01
C PRO A 196 28.97 -0.08 -11.64
N ALA A 197 29.79 0.94 -11.89
CA ALA A 197 31.09 0.77 -12.52
C ALA A 197 32.04 -0.07 -11.63
N PRO A 198 32.99 -0.81 -12.21
CA PRO A 198 33.93 -1.63 -11.44
C PRO A 198 34.72 -0.79 -10.42
N GLY A 199 34.72 -1.23 -9.16
CA GLY A 199 35.44 -0.57 -8.07
C GLY A 199 34.64 0.47 -7.29
N GLU A 200 33.37 0.70 -7.65
CA GLU A 200 32.44 1.47 -6.82
C GLU A 200 31.94 0.63 -5.64
N GLU A 201 31.80 1.24 -4.46
CA GLU A 201 31.16 0.63 -3.29
C GLU A 201 29.75 1.23 -3.15
N PRO A 202 28.71 0.58 -3.69
CA PRO A 202 27.41 1.20 -3.77
C PRO A 202 26.68 1.08 -2.45
N VAL A 203 27.11 1.79 -1.41
CA VAL A 203 26.41 1.83 -0.11
C VAL A 203 25.63 3.12 -0.03
N LEU A 204 24.30 3.02 -0.01
CA LEU A 204 23.42 4.16 0.24
C LEU A 204 23.31 4.43 1.74
N ALA A 205 22.99 3.40 2.53
CA ALA A 205 22.78 3.57 3.97
C ALA A 205 23.12 2.30 4.76
N THR A 206 23.35 2.51 6.06
CA THR A 206 23.45 1.43 7.04
C THR A 206 22.42 1.64 8.13
N VAL A 207 21.62 0.61 8.41
CA VAL A 207 20.54 0.64 9.42
C VAL A 207 20.79 -0.42 10.49
N THR A 208 20.66 -0.08 11.76
CA THR A 208 20.81 -1.04 12.86
C THR A 208 19.48 -1.72 13.17
N VAL A 209 19.36 -3.03 12.91
CA VAL A 209 18.16 -3.82 13.21
C VAL A 209 18.27 -4.45 14.59
N ARG A 210 17.40 -4.04 15.51
CA ARG A 210 17.33 -4.53 16.91
C ARG A 210 16.40 -5.74 17.01
N GLY A 211 16.73 -6.71 17.86
CA GLY A 211 15.89 -7.89 18.13
C GLY A 211 15.05 -7.73 19.41
N ASP A 212 14.00 -8.54 19.55
CA ASP A 212 13.11 -8.53 20.74
C ASP A 212 13.77 -9.01 22.03
N THR A 213 14.93 -9.67 21.95
CA THR A 213 15.75 -10.06 23.10
C THR A 213 16.94 -9.12 23.30
N ASP A 214 16.73 -7.81 23.18
CA ASP A 214 17.74 -6.85 23.61
C ASP A 214 17.51 -6.49 25.10
N PRO A 215 18.37 -6.90 26.05
CA PRO A 215 18.09 -6.82 27.49
C PRO A 215 18.11 -5.41 28.09
N THR A 216 18.13 -4.35 27.28
CA THR A 216 18.53 -3.01 27.75
C THR A 216 17.59 -1.90 27.22
N ALA A 217 16.36 -1.82 27.72
CA ALA A 217 15.62 -0.54 27.75
C ALA A 217 14.41 -0.59 28.72
N PRO A 218 14.20 0.40 29.63
CA PRO A 218 13.05 0.49 30.52
C PRO A 218 11.83 1.16 29.85
N ALA A 219 10.62 0.77 30.29
CA ALA A 219 9.33 1.22 29.73
C ALA A 219 8.85 2.60 30.23
N PRO A 220 8.04 3.34 29.43
CA PRO A 220 7.11 4.33 29.98
C PRO A 220 5.65 4.27 29.45
N THR A 221 4.77 4.87 30.26
CA THR A 221 3.30 5.01 30.20
C THR A 221 2.85 6.41 29.66
N PRO A 222 1.56 6.77 29.49
CA PRO A 222 1.01 7.39 28.25
C PRO A 222 0.53 8.88 28.35
N GLY A 223 0.34 9.55 27.20
CA GLY A 223 -0.46 10.78 26.99
C GLY A 223 -0.26 11.36 25.55
N GLU A 224 -1.24 11.32 24.63
CA GLU A 224 -2.38 12.25 24.35
C GLU A 224 -2.02 13.36 23.32
N SER A 225 -2.29 13.10 22.01
CA SER A 225 -3.23 13.82 21.08
C SER A 225 -2.58 15.03 20.35
N ASP A 226 -2.74 15.35 19.05
CA ASP A 226 -3.78 15.17 18.02
C ASP A 226 -3.16 15.26 16.59
N THR A 227 -3.93 14.83 15.58
CA THR A 227 -3.57 14.59 14.17
C THR A 227 -3.95 15.75 13.23
N ASP A 228 -3.34 15.84 12.03
CA ASP A 228 -4.01 16.37 10.82
C ASP A 228 -3.61 15.63 9.49
N PRO A 229 -4.33 15.72 8.33
CA PRO A 229 -4.97 14.59 7.62
C PRO A 229 -4.23 13.96 6.43
N LEU A 230 -4.56 12.68 6.19
CA LEU A 230 -4.16 11.81 5.08
C LEU A 230 -4.75 12.25 3.73
N PRO A 231 -4.08 11.96 2.59
CA PRO A 231 -4.65 11.82 1.25
C PRO A 231 -5.03 10.36 0.88
N ALA A 232 -6.01 10.24 -0.03
CA ALA A 232 -6.87 9.07 -0.17
C ALA A 232 -6.19 7.78 -0.69
N PRO A 233 -6.59 6.59 -0.20
CA PRO A 233 -5.91 5.35 -0.56
C PRO A 233 -6.21 4.93 -1.99
N SER A 234 -5.14 4.64 -2.74
CA SER A 234 -5.20 3.91 -4.01
C SER A 234 -5.41 2.41 -3.78
N PRO A 235 -5.98 1.68 -4.76
CA PRO A 235 -6.43 0.31 -4.57
C PRO A 235 -5.25 -0.63 -4.32
N PRO A 236 -5.28 -1.46 -3.28
CA PRO A 236 -4.33 -2.52 -3.00
C PRO A 236 -4.18 -3.51 -4.14
N ALA A 237 -2.97 -4.04 -4.24
CA ALA A 237 -2.59 -5.13 -5.12
C ALA A 237 -3.68 -6.22 -5.11
N GLY A 238 -4.37 -6.35 -6.25
CA GLY A 238 -5.25 -7.47 -6.53
C GLY A 238 -4.46 -8.77 -6.50
N GLY A 239 -5.19 -9.89 -6.41
CA GLY A 239 -4.55 -11.19 -6.53
C GLY A 239 -4.01 -11.44 -7.94
N LEU A 240 -4.30 -12.59 -8.54
CA LEU A 240 -3.80 -12.95 -9.87
C LEU A 240 -3.76 -11.75 -10.85
N PRO A 241 -2.62 -11.55 -11.55
CA PRO A 241 -2.44 -10.37 -12.39
C PRO A 241 -3.53 -10.33 -13.49
N PRO A 242 -3.89 -9.14 -14.02
CA PRO A 242 -5.04 -8.96 -14.92
C PRO A 242 -5.04 -9.91 -16.13
N ASP A 243 -3.87 -10.28 -16.63
CA ASP A 243 -3.65 -11.26 -17.70
C ASP A 243 -4.09 -12.68 -17.29
N ALA A 244 -3.89 -13.07 -16.03
CA ALA A 244 -4.34 -14.36 -15.51
C ALA A 244 -5.87 -14.40 -15.37
N ARG A 245 -6.52 -13.27 -15.07
CA ARG A 245 -7.99 -13.16 -15.03
C ARG A 245 -8.60 -13.23 -16.42
N GLU A 246 -8.10 -12.43 -17.36
CA GLU A 246 -8.51 -12.48 -18.75
C GLU A 246 -8.31 -13.89 -19.35
N LYS A 247 -7.21 -14.55 -18.97
CA LYS A 247 -6.93 -15.92 -19.38
C LYS A 247 -7.92 -16.94 -18.79
N ILE A 248 -8.37 -16.77 -17.55
CA ILE A 248 -9.43 -17.62 -16.94
C ILE A 248 -10.73 -17.48 -17.74
N ASP A 249 -11.14 -16.25 -18.04
CA ASP A 249 -12.38 -15.96 -18.77
C ASP A 249 -12.32 -16.52 -20.20
N VAL A 250 -11.21 -16.27 -20.92
CA VAL A 250 -10.99 -16.77 -22.29
C VAL A 250 -10.98 -18.30 -22.34
N LEU A 251 -10.27 -18.96 -21.41
CA LEU A 251 -10.22 -20.43 -21.36
C LEU A 251 -11.60 -21.04 -21.06
N THR A 252 -12.38 -20.39 -20.21
CA THR A 252 -13.74 -20.82 -19.85
C THR A 252 -14.68 -20.73 -21.05
N GLU A 253 -14.64 -19.62 -21.80
CA GLU A 253 -15.50 -19.44 -22.97
C GLU A 253 -15.10 -20.36 -24.14
N GLN A 254 -13.79 -20.46 -24.44
CA GLN A 254 -13.29 -21.37 -25.49
C GLN A 254 -13.70 -22.83 -25.25
N ARG A 255 -13.70 -23.26 -23.99
CA ARG A 255 -14.11 -24.62 -23.63
C ARG A 255 -15.62 -24.81 -23.78
N ARG A 256 -16.44 -23.83 -23.39
CA ARG A 256 -17.90 -23.87 -23.56
C ARG A 256 -18.30 -23.97 -25.02
N GLU A 257 -17.65 -23.19 -25.89
CA GLU A 257 -17.88 -23.25 -27.34
C GLU A 257 -17.47 -24.62 -27.92
N ALA A 258 -16.32 -25.17 -27.51
CA ALA A 258 -15.84 -26.47 -27.99
C ALA A 258 -16.75 -27.65 -27.61
N VAL A 259 -17.48 -27.54 -26.50
CA VAL A 259 -18.38 -28.59 -26.01
C VAL A 259 -19.80 -28.48 -26.59
N ALA A 260 -20.19 -27.33 -27.14
CA ALA A 260 -21.50 -27.18 -27.80
C ALA A 260 -21.68 -28.09 -29.04
N ASP A 261 -20.57 -28.56 -29.63
CA ASP A 261 -20.55 -29.42 -30.82
C ASP A 261 -20.43 -30.93 -30.53
N GLU A 262 -20.21 -31.35 -29.26
CA GLU A 262 -20.10 -32.75 -28.85
C GLU A 262 -21.18 -33.07 -27.80
N ASP A 263 -21.99 -34.14 -27.96
CA ASP A 263 -22.98 -34.57 -26.95
C ASP A 263 -22.25 -34.95 -25.63
N PRO A 264 -22.17 -34.07 -24.61
CA PRO A 264 -21.04 -34.08 -23.67
C PRO A 264 -21.15 -35.13 -22.56
N GLY A 265 -22.23 -35.91 -22.51
CA GLY A 265 -22.58 -36.67 -21.30
C GLY A 265 -23.01 -35.74 -20.15
N SER A 266 -23.22 -36.31 -18.96
CA SER A 266 -23.95 -35.73 -17.83
C SER A 266 -23.23 -34.62 -17.03
N CYS A 267 -22.57 -33.67 -17.70
CA CYS A 267 -21.94 -32.51 -17.08
C CYS A 267 -22.85 -31.27 -17.25
N PRO A 268 -22.90 -30.34 -16.27
CA PRO A 268 -22.17 -30.34 -14.99
C PRO A 268 -22.71 -31.37 -13.98
N ILE A 269 -21.85 -31.85 -13.09
CA ILE A 269 -22.24 -32.72 -11.97
C ILE A 269 -22.26 -31.90 -10.68
N GLU A 270 -23.43 -31.79 -10.06
CA GLU A 270 -23.56 -31.24 -8.72
C GLU A 270 -23.37 -32.35 -7.69
N ILE A 271 -22.40 -32.15 -6.80
CA ILE A 271 -22.09 -33.10 -5.73
C ILE A 271 -23.07 -32.89 -4.58
N PRO A 272 -23.75 -33.95 -4.08
CA PRO A 272 -24.67 -33.84 -2.96
C PRO A 272 -23.99 -33.18 -1.73
N PRO A 273 -24.57 -32.12 -1.15
CA PRO A 273 -23.94 -31.39 -0.05
C PRO A 273 -23.61 -32.26 1.16
N GLU A 274 -24.38 -33.31 1.43
CA GLU A 274 -24.14 -34.25 2.53
C GLU A 274 -22.79 -34.99 2.44
N TRP A 275 -22.11 -34.97 1.29
CA TRP A 275 -20.81 -35.62 1.09
C TRP A 275 -19.62 -34.68 1.30
N VAL A 276 -19.81 -33.38 1.12
CA VAL A 276 -18.72 -32.40 1.04
C VAL A 276 -18.88 -31.20 1.98
N MET A 277 -20.09 -30.96 2.48
CA MET A 277 -20.36 -29.85 3.39
C MET A 277 -19.65 -30.08 4.72
N THR A 278 -18.99 -29.05 5.21
CA THR A 278 -18.34 -29.05 6.53
C THR A 278 -18.39 -27.65 7.13
N THR A 279 -18.12 -27.55 8.42
CA THR A 279 -18.04 -26.27 9.12
C THR A 279 -16.59 -25.94 9.43
N ALA A 280 -16.27 -24.65 9.43
CA ALA A 280 -14.96 -24.16 9.80
C ALA A 280 -15.08 -22.82 10.55
N GLU A 281 -14.02 -22.47 11.25
CA GLU A 281 -13.90 -21.22 11.98
C GLU A 281 -12.61 -20.52 11.58
N THR A 282 -12.63 -19.19 11.55
CA THR A 282 -11.44 -18.38 11.26
C THR A 282 -11.60 -16.97 11.82
N TYR A 283 -10.56 -16.16 11.69
CA TYR A 283 -10.65 -14.71 11.85
C TYR A 283 -10.34 -14.00 10.54
N ALA A 284 -10.93 -12.83 10.37
CA ALA A 284 -10.50 -11.86 9.36
C ALA A 284 -10.30 -10.48 10.00
N ALA A 285 -9.30 -9.75 9.55
CA ALA A 285 -9.01 -8.40 10.00
C ALA A 285 -8.59 -7.53 8.81
N GLY A 286 -8.84 -6.23 8.86
CA GLY A 286 -8.55 -5.37 7.73
C GLY A 286 -8.80 -3.90 8.00
N TYR A 287 -8.97 -3.14 6.92
CA TYR A 287 -9.30 -1.73 6.94
C TYR A 287 -10.36 -1.39 5.89
N ALA A 288 -11.22 -0.44 6.22
CA ALA A 288 -12.18 0.15 5.28
C ALA A 288 -12.06 1.66 5.28
N ASN A 289 -12.02 2.25 4.10
CA ASN A 289 -11.93 3.68 3.90
C ASN A 289 -13.26 4.37 4.19
N ALA A 290 -13.17 5.58 4.71
CA ALA A 290 -14.23 6.59 4.64
C ALA A 290 -13.79 7.65 3.63
N ALA A 291 -14.17 7.47 2.37
CA ALA A 291 -13.59 8.20 1.23
C ALA A 291 -13.67 9.73 1.36
N LYS A 292 -14.76 10.26 1.93
CA LYS A 292 -14.95 11.70 2.14
C LYS A 292 -14.18 12.28 3.33
N LEU A 293 -13.81 11.44 4.29
CA LEU A 293 -13.02 11.82 5.46
C LEU A 293 -11.52 11.61 5.24
N ASP A 294 -11.16 11.13 4.07
CA ASP A 294 -9.78 10.88 3.68
C ASP A 294 -9.01 10.03 4.72
N GLY A 295 -9.63 8.93 5.14
CA GLY A 295 -9.06 8.06 6.17
C GLY A 295 -9.64 6.65 6.12
N ALA A 296 -9.14 5.79 7.00
CA ALA A 296 -9.56 4.40 7.11
C ALA A 296 -9.82 3.99 8.56
N ALA A 297 -10.84 3.16 8.76
CA ALA A 297 -11.13 2.51 10.03
C ALA A 297 -10.64 1.05 9.99
N ALA A 298 -10.08 0.58 11.11
CA ALA A 298 -9.80 -0.83 11.28
C ALA A 298 -11.10 -1.65 11.31
N LEU A 299 -11.04 -2.85 10.77
CA LEU A 299 -12.09 -3.85 10.81
C LEU A 299 -11.59 -5.09 11.54
N GLY A 300 -12.24 -5.46 12.64
CA GLY A 300 -11.94 -6.68 13.35
C GLY A 300 -10.81 -6.55 14.39
N PRO A 301 -10.20 -7.67 14.80
CA PRO A 301 -10.33 -9.01 14.21
C PRO A 301 -11.72 -9.61 14.41
N ALA A 302 -12.38 -9.95 13.31
CA ALA A 302 -13.72 -10.50 13.27
C ALA A 302 -13.65 -12.03 13.30
N PHE A 303 -14.24 -12.64 14.32
CA PHE A 303 -14.42 -14.08 14.35
C PHE A 303 -15.53 -14.48 13.36
N MET A 304 -15.30 -15.54 12.60
CA MET A 304 -16.16 -15.98 11.52
C MET A 304 -16.49 -17.46 11.63
N LYS A 305 -17.78 -17.79 11.47
CA LYS A 305 -18.28 -19.16 11.34
C LYS A 305 -18.61 -19.42 9.88
N VAL A 306 -17.94 -20.40 9.30
CA VAL A 306 -18.00 -20.72 7.87
C VAL A 306 -18.69 -22.06 7.68
N VAL A 307 -19.63 -22.13 6.75
CA VAL A 307 -20.19 -23.38 6.23
C VAL A 307 -19.67 -23.57 4.81
N LEU A 308 -18.74 -24.51 4.65
CA LEU A 308 -18.09 -24.80 3.38
C LEU A 308 -18.95 -25.72 2.51
N ASN A 309 -18.82 -25.58 1.20
CA ASN A 309 -19.37 -26.49 0.19
C ASN A 309 -20.88 -26.70 0.31
N LYS A 310 -21.63 -25.63 0.59
CA LYS A 310 -23.11 -25.63 0.52
C LYS A 310 -23.62 -26.09 -0.83
N ARG A 311 -22.90 -25.73 -1.89
CA ARG A 311 -23.09 -26.21 -3.24
C ARG A 311 -21.72 -26.43 -3.87
N TYR A 312 -21.54 -27.57 -4.52
CA TYR A 312 -20.30 -27.93 -5.18
C TYR A 312 -20.62 -28.49 -6.56
N ILE A 313 -20.21 -27.79 -7.61
CA ILE A 313 -20.41 -28.22 -8.98
C ILE A 313 -19.04 -28.51 -9.57
N ASN A 314 -18.89 -29.72 -10.12
CA ASN A 314 -17.76 -30.05 -10.97
C ASN A 314 -18.26 -30.09 -12.41
N ASP A 315 -17.80 -29.15 -13.22
CA ASP A 315 -18.06 -29.11 -14.64
C ASP A 315 -16.81 -29.54 -15.40
N SER A 316 -16.68 -30.85 -15.61
CA SER A 316 -15.56 -31.40 -16.38
C SER A 316 -15.60 -30.99 -17.86
N CYS A 317 -16.76 -30.58 -18.37
CA CYS A 317 -16.90 -30.08 -19.73
C CYS A 317 -16.26 -28.71 -19.86
N ALA A 318 -16.58 -27.79 -18.95
CA ALA A 318 -15.96 -26.45 -18.87
C ALA A 318 -14.56 -26.48 -18.23
N SER A 319 -14.16 -27.60 -17.63
CA SER A 319 -12.96 -27.69 -16.78
C SER A 319 -12.98 -26.66 -15.65
N THR A 320 -14.13 -26.55 -14.97
CA THR A 320 -14.32 -25.64 -13.86
C THR A 320 -14.90 -26.33 -12.65
N VAL A 321 -14.63 -25.76 -11.48
CA VAL A 321 -15.30 -26.11 -10.23
C VAL A 321 -15.89 -24.84 -9.64
N ASP A 322 -17.18 -24.89 -9.35
CA ASP A 322 -17.92 -23.79 -8.71
C ASP A 322 -18.36 -24.23 -7.31
N VAL A 323 -17.90 -23.50 -6.30
CA VAL A 323 -18.21 -23.78 -4.90
C VAL A 323 -18.93 -22.59 -4.31
N THR A 324 -20.07 -22.85 -3.68
CA THR A 324 -20.75 -21.88 -2.81
C THR A 324 -20.58 -22.30 -1.37
N SER A 325 -20.15 -21.35 -0.54
CA SER A 325 -20.04 -21.46 0.91
C SER A 325 -20.72 -20.26 1.55
N GLU A 326 -20.93 -20.29 2.86
CA GLU A 326 -21.57 -19.22 3.63
C GLU A 326 -20.73 -18.85 4.83
N VAL A 327 -20.77 -17.58 5.24
CA VAL A 327 -20.07 -17.10 6.44
C VAL A 327 -20.92 -16.12 7.25
N ASP A 328 -20.81 -16.26 8.56
CA ASP A 328 -21.36 -15.34 9.56
C ASP A 328 -20.26 -14.79 10.44
N PHE A 329 -20.29 -13.48 10.70
CA PHE A 329 -19.55 -12.91 11.82
C PHE A 329 -20.18 -13.36 13.14
N ASP A 330 -19.37 -13.51 14.17
CA ASP A 330 -19.85 -13.75 15.52
C ASP A 330 -19.03 -12.97 16.53
N TYR A 331 -19.68 -12.00 17.17
CA TYR A 331 -19.13 -11.25 18.28
C TYR A 331 -20.14 -11.24 19.41
N GLU A 332 -19.79 -11.88 20.53
CA GLU A 332 -20.65 -12.02 21.71
C GLU A 332 -22.05 -12.58 21.39
N GLY A 333 -22.14 -13.51 20.44
CA GLY A 333 -23.39 -14.15 20.02
C GLY A 333 -24.22 -13.31 19.04
N ARG A 334 -23.66 -12.23 18.50
CA ARG A 334 -24.31 -11.36 17.51
C ARG A 334 -23.59 -11.45 16.16
N ARG A 335 -24.37 -11.39 15.07
CA ARG A 335 -23.87 -11.35 13.70
C ARG A 335 -23.33 -9.96 13.36
N GLN A 336 -22.16 -9.65 13.90
CA GLN A 336 -21.50 -8.36 13.73
C GLN A 336 -20.00 -8.48 13.92
N LEU A 337 -19.26 -7.49 13.44
CA LEU A 337 -17.87 -7.30 13.82
C LEU A 337 -17.79 -6.77 15.27
N PRO A 338 -16.64 -6.98 15.94
CA PRO A 338 -16.35 -6.25 17.17
C PRO A 338 -16.47 -4.74 16.95
N PRO A 339 -17.13 -3.99 17.85
CA PRO A 339 -17.15 -2.53 17.80
C PRO A 339 -15.72 -1.99 17.77
N THR A 340 -15.45 -1.09 16.84
CA THR A 340 -14.10 -0.55 16.61
C THR A 340 -14.14 0.97 16.65
N LYS A 341 -13.26 1.58 17.45
CA LYS A 341 -13.14 3.05 17.48
C LYS A 341 -12.43 3.50 16.20
N ALA A 342 -13.07 4.39 15.46
CA ALA A 342 -12.51 5.03 14.28
C ALA A 342 -12.24 6.50 14.58
N THR A 343 -11.13 7.01 14.06
CA THR A 343 -10.69 8.40 14.25
C THR A 343 -10.43 9.01 12.88
N PHE A 344 -11.03 10.17 12.63
CA PHE A 344 -10.92 10.91 11.38
C PHE A 344 -10.82 12.41 11.65
N LEU A 345 -10.44 13.16 10.62
CA LEU A 345 -10.37 14.61 10.67
C LEU A 345 -11.49 15.17 9.80
N SER A 346 -12.60 15.51 10.45
CA SER A 346 -13.70 16.17 9.78
C SER A 346 -13.24 17.52 9.22
N PHE A 347 -13.54 17.77 7.95
CA PHE A 347 -13.06 18.94 7.20
C PHE A 347 -11.54 19.09 7.10
N GLY A 348 -10.77 18.05 7.44
CA GLY A 348 -9.31 18.05 7.38
C GLY A 348 -8.62 18.89 8.46
N PHE A 349 -9.30 19.19 9.57
CA PHE A 349 -8.68 19.81 10.77
C PHE A 349 -9.34 19.48 12.10
N MET A 350 -10.54 18.89 12.09
CA MET A 350 -11.36 18.72 13.28
C MET A 350 -11.37 17.25 13.71
N PRO A 351 -10.61 16.84 14.75
CA PRO A 351 -10.60 15.45 15.20
C PRO A 351 -11.99 15.00 15.63
N THR A 352 -12.42 13.90 15.01
CA THR A 352 -13.69 13.24 15.26
C THR A 352 -13.45 11.77 15.49
N THR A 353 -14.01 11.24 16.57
CA THR A 353 -13.97 9.81 16.84
C THR A 353 -15.38 9.26 16.96
N ALA A 354 -15.56 8.00 16.57
CA ALA A 354 -16.82 7.29 16.72
C ALA A 354 -16.54 5.79 16.91
N THR A 355 -17.35 5.13 17.73
CA THR A 355 -17.40 3.68 17.75
C THR A 355 -18.25 3.20 16.58
N MET A 356 -17.63 2.45 15.68
CA MET A 356 -18.27 1.84 14.53
C MET A 356 -18.66 0.39 14.85
N THR A 357 -19.90 0.02 14.54
CA THR A 357 -20.34 -1.38 14.52
C THR A 357 -20.89 -1.73 13.14
N LEU A 358 -20.31 -2.74 12.50
CA LEU A 358 -20.83 -3.33 11.27
C LEU A 358 -21.64 -4.58 11.62
N GLU A 359 -22.96 -4.48 11.47
CA GLU A 359 -23.89 -5.58 11.70
C GLU A 359 -24.16 -6.29 10.38
N GLN A 360 -24.00 -7.61 10.35
CA GLN A 360 -24.41 -8.44 9.22
C GLN A 360 -25.91 -8.72 9.33
N VAL A 361 -26.64 -8.27 8.32
CA VAL A 361 -28.10 -8.30 8.28
C VAL A 361 -28.57 -9.16 7.11
N GLY A 362 -29.75 -9.78 7.22
CA GLY A 362 -30.26 -10.67 6.18
C GLY A 362 -29.59 -12.05 6.20
N PRO A 363 -29.42 -12.74 5.05
CA PRO A 363 -28.84 -14.09 5.00
C PRO A 363 -27.35 -14.11 5.40
N PRO A 364 -26.76 -15.29 5.63
CA PRO A 364 -25.31 -15.45 5.68
C PRO A 364 -24.62 -14.82 4.46
N ALA A 365 -23.40 -14.32 4.65
CA ALA A 365 -22.64 -13.78 3.54
C ALA A 365 -22.26 -14.92 2.60
N ALA A 366 -22.49 -14.73 1.31
CA ALA A 366 -22.25 -15.74 0.31
C ALA A 366 -20.78 -15.69 -0.13
N ILE A 367 -20.14 -16.86 -0.18
CA ILE A 367 -18.79 -17.04 -0.71
C ILE A 367 -18.94 -17.87 -1.98
N HIS A 368 -18.59 -17.30 -3.13
CA HIS A 368 -18.61 -17.98 -4.42
C HIS A 368 -17.18 -18.09 -4.94
N THR A 369 -16.68 -19.32 -5.06
CA THR A 369 -15.36 -19.61 -5.63
C THR A 369 -15.53 -20.27 -6.98
N HIS A 370 -14.85 -19.73 -7.98
CA HIS A 370 -14.73 -20.28 -9.32
C HIS A 370 -13.28 -20.70 -9.56
N THR A 371 -13.07 -21.96 -9.91
CA THR A 371 -11.75 -22.55 -10.13
C THR A 371 -11.65 -23.08 -11.55
N VAL A 372 -10.54 -22.82 -12.24
CA VAL A 372 -10.24 -23.42 -13.55
C VAL A 372 -9.29 -24.61 -13.37
N THR A 373 -9.69 -25.79 -13.83
CA THR A 373 -8.99 -27.07 -13.54
C THR A 373 -8.21 -27.65 -14.73
N ASN A 374 -8.25 -27.03 -15.91
CA ASN A 374 -7.48 -27.49 -17.09
C ASN A 374 -6.04 -26.92 -17.15
N THR A 375 -5.62 -26.18 -16.13
CA THR A 375 -4.27 -25.64 -16.01
C THR A 375 -3.52 -26.34 -14.88
N PRO A 376 -2.18 -26.50 -14.96
CA PRO A 376 -1.40 -27.10 -13.88
C PRO A 376 -1.46 -26.32 -12.56
N THR A 377 -1.81 -25.03 -12.60
CA THR A 377 -1.77 -24.14 -11.44
C THR A 377 -3.10 -24.00 -10.71
N TYR A 378 -4.22 -24.34 -11.35
CA TYR A 378 -5.57 -24.26 -10.77
C TYR A 378 -5.87 -22.87 -10.20
N PRO A 379 -5.96 -21.83 -11.04
CA PRO A 379 -6.29 -20.49 -10.59
C PRO A 379 -7.75 -20.41 -10.12
N GLU A 380 -7.98 -19.55 -9.13
CA GLU A 380 -9.24 -19.40 -8.41
C GLU A 380 -9.60 -17.92 -8.24
N GLU A 381 -10.86 -17.57 -8.51
CA GLU A 381 -11.46 -16.30 -8.12
C GLU A 381 -12.54 -16.58 -7.08
N THR A 382 -12.48 -15.90 -5.94
CA THR A 382 -13.52 -15.95 -4.91
C THR A 382 -14.16 -14.58 -4.74
N THR A 383 -15.49 -14.54 -4.74
CA THR A 383 -16.29 -13.36 -4.40
C THR A 383 -17.03 -13.62 -3.09
N VAL A 384 -16.89 -12.70 -2.14
CA VAL A 384 -17.62 -12.70 -0.87
C VAL A 384 -18.61 -11.54 -0.87
N THR A 385 -19.89 -11.82 -0.68
CA THR A 385 -20.95 -10.82 -0.67
C THR A 385 -21.68 -10.83 0.66
N ALA A 386 -21.61 -9.72 1.39
CA ALA A 386 -22.27 -9.54 2.68
C ALA A 386 -23.22 -8.34 2.67
N GLN A 387 -24.37 -8.48 3.32
CA GLN A 387 -25.30 -7.39 3.57
C GLN A 387 -25.01 -6.80 4.96
N LEU A 388 -24.62 -5.53 5.02
CA LEU A 388 -24.18 -4.86 6.24
C LEU A 388 -25.07 -3.67 6.58
N SER A 389 -25.21 -3.38 7.87
CA SER A 389 -25.69 -2.09 8.37
C SER A 389 -24.63 -1.50 9.29
N LEU A 390 -24.26 -0.25 9.02
CA LEU A 390 -23.27 0.49 9.78
C LEU A 390 -24.00 1.32 10.84
N ARG A 391 -23.63 1.13 12.11
CA ARG A 391 -24.12 1.90 13.27
C ARG A 391 -22.96 2.67 13.90
N LEU A 392 -23.24 3.90 14.33
CA LEU A 392 -22.30 4.76 15.03
C LEU A 392 -22.77 5.00 16.46
N SER A 393 -21.83 4.97 17.41
CA SER A 393 -22.04 5.37 18.80
C SER A 393 -20.81 6.10 19.33
N ASP A 394 -20.93 6.63 20.54
CA ASP A 394 -19.80 7.24 21.29
C ASP A 394 -19.02 8.25 20.44
N VAL A 395 -19.77 9.14 19.76
CA VAL A 395 -19.19 10.13 18.87
C VAL A 395 -18.60 11.27 19.70
N GLU A 396 -17.37 11.66 19.38
CA GLU A 396 -16.68 12.80 20.00
C GLU A 396 -16.20 13.74 18.90
N VAL A 397 -16.44 15.04 19.07
CA VAL A 397 -15.95 16.10 18.19
C VAL A 397 -15.04 17.01 19.01
N ASN A 398 -13.74 17.07 18.66
CA ASN A 398 -12.72 17.78 19.44
C ASN A 398 -12.73 17.37 20.93
N GLY A 399 -12.89 16.07 21.20
CA GLY A 399 -12.97 15.52 22.56
C GLY A 399 -14.27 15.84 23.31
N VAL A 400 -15.23 16.53 22.68
CA VAL A 400 -16.56 16.79 23.27
C VAL A 400 -17.54 15.72 22.79
N PRO A 401 -18.18 14.96 23.70
CA PRO A 401 -19.19 13.98 23.30
C PRO A 401 -20.36 14.63 22.57
N LEU A 402 -20.73 14.04 21.44
CA LEU A 402 -21.92 14.37 20.66
C LEU A 402 -22.90 13.21 20.78
N ASP A 403 -24.06 13.47 21.39
CA ASP A 403 -25.08 12.45 21.56
C ASP A 403 -25.86 12.23 20.25
N VAL A 404 -25.47 11.15 19.55
CA VAL A 404 -26.12 10.70 18.32
C VAL A 404 -27.32 9.79 18.56
N GLY A 405 -27.64 9.48 19.81
CA GLY A 405 -28.73 8.56 20.16
C GLY A 405 -28.43 7.10 19.82
N PRO A 406 -29.33 6.18 20.18
CA PRO A 406 -29.12 4.75 20.02
C PRO A 406 -29.27 4.27 18.56
N ASP A 407 -29.97 5.03 17.72
CA ASP A 407 -30.45 4.60 16.42
C ASP A 407 -29.64 5.14 15.23
N CYS A 408 -28.54 5.86 15.47
CA CYS A 408 -27.72 6.45 14.41
C CYS A 408 -27.04 5.38 13.55
N ARG A 409 -27.57 5.17 12.34
CA ARG A 409 -27.14 4.10 11.44
C ARG A 409 -27.45 4.38 9.98
N THR A 410 -26.93 3.55 9.07
CA THR A 410 -27.32 3.61 7.66
C THR A 410 -28.82 3.41 7.48
N GLU A 411 -29.43 4.19 6.60
CA GLU A 411 -30.88 4.20 6.39
C GLU A 411 -31.43 2.85 5.90
N ARG A 412 -30.57 2.09 5.23
CA ARG A 412 -30.80 0.77 4.67
C ARG A 412 -29.52 -0.07 4.74
N PRO A 413 -29.63 -1.41 4.65
CA PRO A 413 -28.49 -2.27 4.43
C PRO A 413 -27.76 -1.92 3.12
N PHE A 414 -26.46 -2.17 3.09
CA PHE A 414 -25.64 -2.05 1.90
C PHE A 414 -24.81 -3.31 1.68
N GLU A 415 -24.44 -3.51 0.42
CA GLU A 415 -23.66 -4.66 0.01
C GLU A 415 -22.17 -4.34 0.14
N GLN A 416 -21.45 -5.22 0.84
CA GLN A 416 -20.00 -5.29 0.77
C GLN A 416 -19.65 -6.48 -0.11
N VAL A 417 -19.02 -6.20 -1.26
CA VAL A 417 -18.45 -7.23 -2.13
C VAL A 417 -16.94 -7.19 -1.96
N LEU A 418 -16.35 -8.32 -1.61
CA LEU A 418 -14.90 -8.51 -1.58
C LEU A 418 -14.52 -9.60 -2.59
N ARG A 419 -13.37 -9.44 -3.23
CA ARG A 419 -12.82 -10.41 -4.18
C ARG A 419 -11.43 -10.83 -3.73
N GLY A 420 -11.17 -12.12 -3.83
CA GLY A 420 -9.87 -12.72 -3.59
C GLY A 420 -9.50 -13.55 -4.79
N TYR A 421 -8.23 -13.53 -5.15
CA TYR A 421 -7.74 -14.35 -6.24
C TYR A 421 -6.53 -15.13 -5.77
N GLY A 422 -6.45 -16.39 -6.19
CA GLY A 422 -5.38 -17.28 -5.80
C GLY A 422 -5.17 -18.39 -6.81
N GLN A 423 -4.30 -19.31 -6.46
CA GLN A 423 -4.05 -20.52 -7.22
C GLN A 423 -3.70 -21.65 -6.27
N SER A 424 -4.13 -22.86 -6.59
CA SER A 424 -3.92 -24.02 -5.72
C SER A 424 -2.50 -24.62 -5.84
N TYR A 425 -1.81 -24.48 -6.99
CA TYR A 425 -0.51 -25.12 -7.23
C TYR A 425 0.54 -24.26 -7.98
N PRO A 426 1.70 -23.93 -7.37
CA PRO A 426 1.90 -23.88 -5.92
C PRO A 426 0.90 -22.89 -5.30
N ARG A 427 0.52 -23.12 -4.04
CA ARG A 427 -0.43 -22.25 -3.33
C ARG A 427 0.06 -20.80 -3.32
N ALA A 428 -0.78 -19.87 -3.78
CA ALA A 428 -0.53 -18.43 -3.71
C ALA A 428 -1.84 -17.65 -3.73
N GLY A 429 -1.82 -16.41 -3.22
CA GLY A 429 -2.99 -15.53 -3.17
C GLY A 429 -4.04 -15.98 -2.15
N TYR A 430 -5.30 -15.59 -2.40
CA TYR A 430 -6.43 -15.95 -1.55
C TYR A 430 -7.01 -17.29 -1.97
N LEU A 431 -7.12 -18.21 -1.02
CA LEU A 431 -7.86 -19.46 -1.13
C LEU A 431 -8.74 -19.59 0.12
N VAL A 432 -10.03 -19.90 -0.04
CA VAL A 432 -10.99 -19.94 1.08
C VAL A 432 -10.45 -20.76 2.26
N ALA A 433 -9.83 -21.91 2.00
CA ALA A 433 -9.27 -22.80 3.02
C ALA A 433 -7.99 -22.27 3.70
N TYR A 434 -7.15 -21.53 2.98
CA TYR A 434 -5.82 -21.10 3.43
C TYR A 434 -5.75 -19.62 3.82
N GLY A 435 -6.82 -18.87 3.57
CA GLY A 435 -6.86 -17.43 3.82
C GLY A 435 -6.12 -16.63 2.75
N GLY A 436 -5.72 -15.42 3.12
CA GLY A 436 -5.12 -14.41 2.23
C GLY A 436 -5.96 -13.14 2.16
N SER A 437 -5.60 -12.25 1.24
CA SER A 437 -6.18 -10.91 1.12
C SER A 437 -7.37 -10.86 0.16
N LEU A 438 -8.41 -10.16 0.60
CA LEU A 438 -9.67 -9.89 -0.08
C LEU A 438 -9.82 -8.38 -0.23
N THR A 439 -10.22 -7.91 -1.40
CA THR A 439 -10.32 -6.48 -1.70
C THR A 439 -11.65 -6.13 -2.34
N GLY A 440 -12.17 -4.93 -2.10
CA GLY A 440 -13.40 -4.51 -2.76
C GLY A 440 -13.84 -3.11 -2.38
N TYR A 441 -15.00 -2.71 -2.90
CA TYR A 441 -15.59 -1.40 -2.65
C TYR A 441 -17.02 -1.56 -2.16
N ALA A 442 -17.42 -0.69 -1.24
CA ALA A 442 -18.79 -0.57 -0.80
C ALA A 442 -19.36 0.81 -1.13
N HIS A 443 -20.66 0.81 -1.41
CA HIS A 443 -21.46 2.02 -1.46
C HIS A 443 -22.16 2.20 -0.11
N ILE A 444 -21.77 3.21 0.66
CA ILE A 444 -22.38 3.50 1.97
C ILE A 444 -23.57 4.44 1.74
N PRO A 445 -24.81 4.04 2.07
CA PRO A 445 -26.00 4.87 1.87
C PRO A 445 -26.10 5.98 2.93
N PRO A 446 -27.07 6.90 2.80
CA PRO A 446 -27.38 7.90 3.82
C PRO A 446 -27.58 7.33 5.22
N PHE A 447 -27.42 8.18 6.22
CA PHE A 447 -27.69 7.87 7.62
C PHE A 447 -29.09 8.32 8.04
N LYS A 448 -29.62 7.65 9.06
CA LYS A 448 -30.86 8.03 9.72
C LYS A 448 -30.79 7.83 11.23
N GLY A 449 -31.67 8.52 11.96
CA GLY A 449 -31.86 8.34 13.40
C GLY A 449 -30.69 8.85 14.25
N CYS A 450 -29.91 9.80 13.71
CA CYS A 450 -28.79 10.42 14.38
C CYS A 450 -29.22 11.71 15.09
N GLY A 451 -28.91 11.79 16.37
CA GLY A 451 -29.19 12.93 17.25
C GLY A 451 -30.35 12.68 18.20
N VAL A 452 -30.29 13.31 19.38
CA VAL A 452 -31.33 13.21 20.43
C VAL A 452 -32.16 14.48 20.59
N GLY A 453 -31.75 15.58 19.97
CA GLY A 453 -32.41 16.89 20.07
C GLY A 453 -32.54 17.59 18.72
N GLU A 454 -31.45 17.67 17.98
CA GLU A 454 -31.42 18.10 16.59
C GLU A 454 -31.24 16.91 15.64
N ASP A 455 -31.63 17.10 14.38
CA ASP A 455 -31.45 16.11 13.32
C ASP A 455 -30.02 16.16 12.79
N LEU A 456 -29.24 15.12 13.09
CA LEU A 456 -27.85 14.98 12.65
C LEU A 456 -27.71 14.05 11.43
N ASP A 457 -28.81 13.52 10.87
CA ASP A 457 -28.79 12.65 9.69
C ASP A 457 -28.05 13.29 8.50
N PRO A 458 -28.26 14.58 8.18
CA PRO A 458 -27.54 15.24 7.09
C PRO A 458 -26.03 15.35 7.36
N VAL A 459 -25.62 15.46 8.63
CA VAL A 459 -24.20 15.60 9.01
C VAL A 459 -23.45 14.30 8.73
N PHE A 460 -23.95 13.17 9.24
CA PHE A 460 -23.32 11.85 9.01
C PHE A 460 -23.44 11.40 7.56
N THR A 461 -24.55 11.71 6.90
CA THR A 461 -24.71 11.47 5.45
C THR A 461 -23.69 12.28 4.63
N ALA A 462 -23.48 13.55 4.97
CA ALA A 462 -22.51 14.38 4.30
C ALA A 462 -21.09 13.85 4.54
N ALA A 463 -20.76 13.40 5.75
CA ALA A 463 -19.42 12.97 6.15
C ALA A 463 -19.02 11.58 5.64
N ILE A 464 -19.91 10.59 5.67
CA ILE A 464 -19.52 9.17 5.51
C ILE A 464 -20.12 8.53 4.25
N SER A 465 -21.36 8.89 3.89
CA SER A 465 -22.04 8.22 2.77
C SER A 465 -21.35 8.48 1.44
N SER A 466 -21.36 7.47 0.57
CA SER A 466 -20.79 7.51 -0.78
C SER A 466 -21.45 8.58 -1.66
N VAL A 467 -20.69 9.11 -2.63
CA VAL A 467 -21.21 10.13 -3.56
C VAL A 467 -22.05 9.48 -4.66
N GLY A 468 -23.31 9.92 -4.80
CA GLY A 468 -24.21 9.40 -5.83
C GLY A 468 -24.47 7.90 -5.65
N GLY A 469 -24.37 7.12 -6.74
CA GLY A 469 -24.46 5.65 -6.69
C GLY A 469 -23.11 4.93 -6.72
N LYS A 470 -21.99 5.64 -6.56
CA LYS A 470 -20.64 5.06 -6.67
C LYS A 470 -20.30 4.25 -5.43
N ALA A 471 -19.67 3.09 -5.62
CA ALA A 471 -18.96 2.38 -4.55
C ALA A 471 -17.54 2.94 -4.46
N ASP A 472 -17.29 3.84 -3.52
CA ASP A 472 -16.05 4.61 -3.36
C ASP A 472 -15.31 4.29 -2.06
N ASN A 473 -15.93 3.55 -1.14
CA ASN A 473 -15.29 3.13 0.11
C ASN A 473 -14.58 1.80 -0.11
N TYR A 474 -13.28 1.88 -0.35
CA TYR A 474 -12.41 0.73 -0.52
C TYR A 474 -12.26 -0.04 0.80
N THR A 475 -12.18 -1.37 0.72
CA THR A 475 -11.98 -2.28 1.86
C THR A 475 -10.96 -3.36 1.50
N LYS A 476 -10.00 -3.59 2.39
CA LYS A 476 -9.05 -4.72 2.35
C LYS A 476 -9.22 -5.55 3.61
N MET A 477 -9.40 -6.85 3.47
CA MET A 477 -9.52 -7.80 4.57
C MET A 477 -8.53 -8.95 4.36
N THR A 478 -7.78 -9.30 5.39
CA THR A 478 -6.95 -10.51 5.42
C THR A 478 -7.68 -11.57 6.22
N GLN A 479 -7.90 -12.73 5.61
CA GLN A 479 -8.45 -13.92 6.29
C GLN A 479 -7.31 -14.83 6.73
N ALA A 480 -7.39 -15.38 7.94
CA ALA A 480 -6.52 -16.47 8.36
C ALA A 480 -6.93 -17.82 7.73
N PRO A 481 -6.03 -18.82 7.71
CA PRO A 481 -6.39 -20.20 7.38
C PRO A 481 -7.59 -20.69 8.20
N LEU A 482 -8.41 -21.56 7.60
CA LEU A 482 -9.58 -22.12 8.28
C LEU A 482 -9.18 -23.20 9.28
N CYS A 483 -9.69 -23.10 10.51
CA CYS A 483 -9.78 -24.24 11.41
C CYS A 483 -11.02 -25.07 11.03
N VAL A 484 -10.82 -26.18 10.32
CA VAL A 484 -11.91 -27.02 9.82
C VAL A 484 -12.33 -28.04 10.88
N ALA A 485 -13.64 -28.17 11.13
CA ALA A 485 -14.18 -29.03 12.19
C ALA A 485 -13.84 -30.53 12.02
N THR A 486 -13.59 -30.98 10.80
CA THR A 486 -13.17 -32.37 10.51
C THR A 486 -11.70 -32.63 10.83
N ASN A 487 -10.90 -31.60 11.12
CA ASN A 487 -9.50 -31.70 11.51
C ASN A 487 -9.14 -30.75 12.67
N PRO A 488 -9.74 -30.95 13.86
CA PRO A 488 -9.60 -30.02 14.98
C PRO A 488 -8.19 -30.01 15.61
N GLU A 489 -7.37 -31.04 15.35
CA GLU A 489 -5.96 -31.12 15.79
C GLU A 489 -4.98 -30.61 14.71
N GLY A 490 -5.51 -30.06 13.61
CA GLY A 490 -4.72 -29.52 12.51
C GLY A 490 -3.88 -28.31 12.92
N PRO A 491 -2.85 -27.96 12.13
CA PRO A 491 -1.95 -26.85 12.44
C PRO A 491 -2.67 -25.49 12.48
N ASP A 492 -3.79 -25.35 11.78
CA ASP A 492 -4.58 -24.13 11.69
C ASP A 492 -5.66 -24.02 12.78
N CYS A 493 -5.68 -24.97 13.73
CA CYS A 493 -6.58 -24.98 14.88
C CYS A 493 -5.79 -24.72 16.19
N PRO A 494 -6.31 -23.88 17.11
CA PRO A 494 -7.54 -23.07 16.99
C PRO A 494 -7.40 -21.94 15.95
N PRO A 495 -8.54 -21.33 15.52
CA PRO A 495 -8.54 -20.17 14.64
C PRO A 495 -7.55 -19.10 15.08
N ARG A 496 -6.73 -18.61 14.14
CA ARG A 496 -5.71 -17.60 14.41
C ARG A 496 -6.18 -16.24 13.94
N VAL A 497 -5.80 -15.20 14.68
CA VAL A 497 -6.03 -13.81 14.26
C VAL A 497 -5.00 -13.44 13.18
N PRO A 498 -5.43 -13.01 11.98
CA PRO A 498 -4.52 -12.54 10.95
C PRO A 498 -4.01 -11.14 11.28
N GLU A 499 -2.84 -10.81 10.73
CA GLU A 499 -2.37 -9.43 10.69
C GLU A 499 -3.08 -8.68 9.55
N PRO A 500 -3.80 -7.57 9.84
CA PRO A 500 -4.50 -6.82 8.81
C PRO A 500 -3.49 -6.07 7.92
N GLU A 501 -3.64 -6.20 6.61
CA GLU A 501 -2.85 -5.42 5.66
C GLU A 501 -3.52 -4.07 5.39
N ARG A 502 -2.74 -2.99 5.35
CA ARG A 502 -3.22 -1.67 4.94
C ARG A 502 -3.42 -1.58 3.43
#